data_AF-A0A2V9PWS4-F1
#
_entry.id   AF-A0A2V9PWS4-F1
#
_cell.length_a   1.000
_cell.length_b   1.000
_cell.length_c   1.000
_cell.angle_alpha   90.00
_cell.angle_beta   90.00
_cell.angle_gamma   90.00
#
_symmetry.space_group_name_H-M   'P 1'
#
loop_
_entity.id
_entity.type
_entity.pdbx_description
1 polymer ?
#
loop_
_entity_poly.entity_id
_entity_poly.type
_entity_poly.pdbx_seq_one_letter_code
_entity_poly.pdbx_strand_id
1 'polypeptide(L)'
;MDFMAHLVNSAETDDRNFIAIVNSVAHGIVNRSGAPNELWIIHIDNWFDHKWLRFSGTGRVDFAAVGDRIFTARVVFSGGKRKLNFPPFSPNRVLEQKLFVRTGDDYSEAPVHVRPHAAEKRPSETNLHVTLQEFSRSASFIWYSGNTLANGKGSVMVYSVVEDLLEAWFAAFTRQQGWRLSATKGINREHLEALLQTHAFNACEP
;
A
#
# COMPACT_ATOMS: atom_id res chain seq x y z
N MET A 1 -12.18 26.46 -1.18
CA MET A 1 -12.67 25.53 -0.15
C MET A 1 -11.87 24.26 -0.36
N ASP A 2 -10.83 24.08 0.44
CA ASP A 2 -9.75 23.13 0.16
C ASP A 2 -10.12 21.74 0.70
N PHE A 3 -10.96 21.01 -0.06
CA PHE A 3 -11.54 19.73 0.37
C PHE A 3 -10.52 18.58 0.44
N MET A 4 -9.27 18.85 0.08
CA MET A 4 -8.19 17.88 -0.03
C MET A 4 -7.19 17.94 1.14
N ALA A 5 -7.41 18.76 2.18
CA ALA A 5 -6.34 19.09 3.11
C ALA A 5 -5.63 17.88 3.73
N HIS A 6 -6.35 16.79 4.09
CA HIS A 6 -5.74 15.59 4.69
C HIS A 6 -6.57 14.33 4.39
N LEU A 7 -6.07 13.44 3.52
CA LEU A 7 -6.67 12.11 3.27
C LEU A 7 -6.40 11.13 4.42
N VAL A 8 -5.28 11.34 5.13
CA VAL A 8 -4.82 10.51 6.25
C VAL A 8 -4.64 11.38 7.48
N ASN A 9 -5.32 11.01 8.57
CA ASN A 9 -5.15 11.64 9.88
C ASN A 9 -4.11 10.89 10.70
N SER A 10 -3.32 11.61 11.50
CA SER A 10 -2.36 10.97 12.40
C SER A 10 -3.07 10.27 13.55
N ALA A 11 -2.84 8.97 13.70
CA ALA A 11 -3.17 8.26 14.94
C ALA A 11 -2.22 8.70 16.07
N GLU A 12 -2.60 8.44 17.32
CA GLU A 12 -1.80 8.82 18.51
C GLU A 12 -0.40 8.19 18.51
N THR A 13 -0.23 7.04 17.85
CA THR A 13 1.03 6.30 17.76
C THR A 13 1.88 6.70 16.55
N ASP A 14 1.38 7.62 15.72
CA ASP A 14 2.02 8.01 14.47
C ASP A 14 2.60 9.42 14.48
N ASP A 15 3.77 9.54 13.88
CA ASP A 15 4.50 10.78 13.77
C ASP A 15 3.85 11.65 12.67
N ARG A 16 3.39 12.84 13.03
CA ARG A 16 2.70 13.75 12.11
C ARG A 16 3.50 14.04 10.84
N ASN A 17 4.82 14.11 10.93
CA ASN A 17 5.67 14.37 9.77
C ASN A 17 5.76 13.15 8.84
N PHE A 18 5.64 11.93 9.37
CA PHE A 18 5.49 10.75 8.54
C PHE A 18 4.12 10.72 7.85
N ILE A 19 3.05 11.08 8.57
CA ILE A 19 1.71 11.15 7.99
C ILE A 19 1.62 12.23 6.90
N ALA A 20 2.34 13.34 7.05
CA ALA A 20 2.49 14.32 5.97
C ALA A 20 3.12 13.71 4.71
N ILE A 21 4.13 12.84 4.84
CA ILE A 21 4.70 12.09 3.70
C ILE A 21 3.66 11.19 3.05
N VAL A 22 2.84 10.47 3.84
CA VAL A 22 1.78 9.61 3.30
C VAL A 22 0.74 10.43 2.53
N ASN A 23 0.32 11.57 3.07
CA ASN A 23 -0.57 12.51 2.37
C ASN A 23 0.09 13.02 1.07
N SER A 24 1.36 13.44 1.11
CA SER A 24 2.06 13.88 -0.11
C SER A 24 2.08 12.81 -1.20
N VAL A 25 2.32 11.54 -0.84
CA VAL A 25 2.24 10.42 -1.79
C VAL A 25 0.83 10.29 -2.37
N ALA A 26 -0.20 10.33 -1.53
CA ALA A 26 -1.59 10.24 -1.98
C ALA A 26 -1.95 11.38 -2.93
N HIS A 27 -1.59 12.62 -2.58
CA HIS A 27 -1.78 13.80 -3.44
C HIS A 27 -1.04 13.70 -4.76
N GLY A 28 0.22 13.25 -4.74
CA GLY A 28 0.99 13.01 -5.96
C GLY A 28 0.33 11.97 -6.88
N ILE A 29 -0.34 10.96 -6.31
CA ILE A 29 -1.06 9.94 -7.09
C ILE A 29 -2.36 10.48 -7.68
N VAL A 30 -3.13 11.27 -6.94
CA VAL A 30 -4.42 11.80 -7.44
C VAL A 30 -4.26 12.97 -8.41
N ASN A 31 -3.14 13.70 -8.34
CA ASN A 31 -2.88 14.85 -9.20
C ASN A 31 -2.10 14.50 -10.49
N ARG A 32 -1.70 13.23 -10.69
CA ARG A 32 -0.97 12.81 -11.89
C ARG A 32 -1.92 12.62 -13.09
N SER A 33 -1.39 12.79 -14.30
CA SER A 33 -2.09 12.37 -15.52
C SER A 33 -2.41 10.88 -15.46
N GLY A 34 -3.69 10.52 -15.62
CA GLY A 34 -4.16 9.14 -15.43
C GLY A 34 -4.39 8.76 -13.96
N ALA A 35 -4.80 9.71 -13.12
CA ALA A 35 -5.22 9.44 -11.75
C ALA A 35 -6.32 8.37 -11.69
N PRO A 36 -6.27 7.45 -10.70
CA PRO A 36 -7.21 6.35 -10.60
C PRO A 36 -8.64 6.82 -10.30
N ASN A 37 -9.63 5.97 -10.50
CA ASN A 37 -11.00 6.28 -10.06
C ASN A 37 -11.19 6.02 -8.56
N GLU A 38 -10.41 5.09 -8.02
CA GLU A 38 -10.46 4.68 -6.62
C GLU A 38 -9.08 4.85 -5.96
N LEU A 39 -9.06 5.41 -4.76
CA LEU A 39 -7.89 5.49 -3.92
C LEU A 39 -8.18 4.78 -2.60
N TRP A 40 -7.39 3.75 -2.30
CA TRP A 40 -7.46 3.00 -1.06
C TRP A 40 -6.30 3.39 -0.15
N ILE A 41 -6.62 3.77 1.07
CA ILE A 41 -5.64 4.06 2.12
C ILE A 41 -5.76 2.94 3.18
N ILE A 42 -4.66 2.24 3.42
CA ILE A 42 -4.64 1.06 4.28
C ILE A 42 -3.57 1.23 5.37
N HIS A 43 -4.02 1.35 6.61
CA HIS A 43 -3.16 1.53 7.76
C HIS A 43 -2.75 0.17 8.34
N ILE A 44 -1.44 -0.06 8.41
CA ILE A 44 -0.87 -1.32 8.92
C ILE A 44 -0.23 -1.10 10.29
N ASP A 45 -0.58 -1.93 11.27
CA ASP A 45 0.11 -1.98 12.56
C ASP A 45 1.59 -2.31 12.36
N ASN A 46 2.44 -1.38 12.79
CA ASN A 46 3.91 -1.47 12.78
C ASN A 46 4.55 -1.44 11.38
N TRP A 47 5.88 -1.28 11.32
CA TRP A 47 6.64 -1.20 10.08
C TRP A 47 6.67 -2.54 9.31
N PHE A 48 6.93 -2.45 8.01
CA PHE A 48 7.07 -3.59 7.11
C PHE A 48 8.17 -3.29 6.08
N ASP A 49 8.84 -4.32 5.54
CA ASP A 49 9.93 -4.11 4.58
C ASP A 49 9.53 -4.36 3.12
N HIS A 50 10.49 -4.12 2.23
CA HIS A 50 10.34 -4.31 0.78
C HIS A 50 10.08 -5.77 0.36
N LYS A 51 10.11 -6.75 1.27
CA LYS A 51 9.76 -8.14 0.97
C LYS A 51 8.26 -8.32 0.81
N TRP A 52 7.46 -7.41 1.35
CA TRP A 52 6.01 -7.38 1.12
C TRP A 52 5.64 -6.99 -0.33
N LEU A 53 6.54 -6.30 -1.03
CA LEU A 53 6.34 -5.92 -2.42
C LEU A 53 6.21 -7.16 -3.32
N ARG A 54 5.05 -7.29 -3.97
CA ARG A 54 4.61 -8.42 -4.80
C ARG A 54 4.56 -9.77 -4.09
N PHE A 55 4.68 -9.81 -2.77
CA PHE A 55 4.53 -11.06 -2.02
C PHE A 55 3.05 -11.40 -1.91
N SER A 56 2.67 -12.59 -2.36
CA SER A 56 1.29 -13.07 -2.39
C SER A 56 1.02 -14.18 -1.35
N GLY A 57 2.03 -14.56 -0.56
CA GLY A 57 1.91 -15.55 0.51
C GLY A 57 2.93 -16.66 0.43
N THR A 58 2.88 -17.54 1.43
CA THR A 58 3.55 -18.84 1.39
C THR A 58 2.52 -19.94 1.42
N GLY A 59 2.71 -20.97 0.60
CA GLY A 59 1.92 -22.20 0.66
C GLY A 59 2.81 -23.42 0.85
N ARG A 60 2.18 -24.59 0.85
CA ARG A 60 2.87 -25.88 0.81
C ARG A 60 2.60 -26.58 -0.51
N VAL A 61 3.66 -27.11 -1.11
CA VAL A 61 3.56 -28.12 -2.16
C VAL A 61 4.00 -29.45 -1.60
N ASP A 62 3.16 -30.45 -1.78
CA ASP A 62 3.48 -31.83 -1.46
C ASP A 62 4.16 -32.45 -2.68
N PHE A 63 5.37 -32.97 -2.49
CA PHE A 63 5.99 -33.82 -3.50
C PHE A 63 5.41 -35.24 -3.40
N ALA A 64 5.51 -35.98 -4.51
CA ALA A 64 5.10 -37.38 -4.57
C ALA A 64 5.66 -38.17 -3.36
N ALA A 65 4.79 -38.95 -2.73
CA ALA A 65 5.15 -39.77 -1.58
C ALA A 65 6.22 -40.79 -1.99
N VAL A 66 7.30 -40.88 -1.23
CA VAL A 66 8.28 -41.98 -1.33
C VAL A 66 8.06 -42.87 -0.12
N GLY A 67 7.29 -43.95 -0.29
CA GLY A 67 6.75 -44.74 0.82
C GLY A 67 5.70 -43.96 1.62
N ASP A 68 5.69 -44.10 2.95
CA ASP A 68 4.74 -43.41 3.86
C ASP A 68 5.12 -41.96 4.21
N ARG A 69 6.11 -41.37 3.52
CA ARG A 69 6.59 -40.01 3.80
C ARG A 69 6.12 -39.02 2.73
N ILE A 70 5.33 -38.05 3.15
CA ILE A 70 4.99 -36.85 2.36
C ILE A 70 6.09 -35.82 2.58
N PHE A 71 6.77 -35.41 1.51
CA PHE A 71 7.72 -34.32 1.56
C PHE A 71 7.01 -33.01 1.20
N THR A 72 6.92 -32.08 2.14
CA THR A 72 6.31 -30.77 1.91
C THR A 72 7.41 -29.71 1.76
N ALA A 73 7.37 -28.89 0.71
CA ALA A 73 8.18 -27.67 0.64
C ALA A 73 7.31 -26.42 0.83
N ARG A 74 7.87 -25.42 1.51
CA ARG A 74 7.27 -24.09 1.62
C ARG A 74 7.60 -23.30 0.35
N VAL A 75 6.58 -22.91 -0.39
CA VAL A 75 6.72 -22.08 -1.60
C VAL A 75 6.34 -20.65 -1.26
N VAL A 76 7.14 -19.69 -1.76
CA VAL A 76 6.84 -18.26 -1.72
C VAL A 76 6.17 -17.89 -3.03
N PHE A 77 4.92 -17.43 -2.97
CA PHE A 77 4.24 -16.91 -4.14
C PHE A 77 4.55 -15.43 -4.30
N SER A 78 5.01 -15.04 -5.49
CA SER A 78 5.22 -13.66 -5.86
C SER A 78 4.42 -13.33 -7.12
N GLY A 79 3.74 -12.19 -7.13
CA GLY A 79 3.06 -11.67 -8.32
C GLY A 79 4.05 -11.37 -9.45
N GLY A 80 3.75 -11.86 -10.66
CA GLY A 80 4.54 -11.56 -11.86
C GLY A 80 4.27 -10.14 -12.39
N LYS A 81 4.99 -9.71 -13.44
CA LYS A 81 4.79 -8.37 -14.05
C LYS A 81 3.36 -8.10 -14.55
N ARG A 82 2.56 -9.15 -14.78
CA ARG A 82 1.19 -9.08 -15.33
C ARG A 82 0.09 -9.42 -14.32
N LYS A 83 0.45 -9.76 -13.07
CA LYS A 83 -0.51 -10.17 -12.04
C LYS A 83 -0.05 -9.66 -10.68
N LEU A 84 -0.81 -8.73 -10.10
CA LEU A 84 -0.58 -8.26 -8.74
C LEU A 84 -1.68 -8.83 -7.85
N ASN A 85 -1.28 -9.53 -6.79
CA ASN A 85 -2.16 -9.90 -5.69
C ASN A 85 -1.96 -8.93 -4.53
N PHE A 86 -2.97 -8.82 -3.68
CA PHE A 86 -2.82 -8.09 -2.44
C PHE A 86 -1.75 -8.73 -1.53
N PRO A 87 -0.93 -7.91 -0.85
CA PRO A 87 0.02 -8.42 0.13
C PRO A 87 -0.75 -9.14 1.25
N PRO A 88 -0.33 -10.33 1.71
CA PRO A 88 -1.10 -11.13 2.67
C PRO A 88 -0.92 -10.63 4.11
N PHE A 89 -1.19 -9.35 4.37
CA PHE A 89 -1.21 -8.83 5.74
C PHE A 89 -2.31 -9.56 6.52
N SER A 90 -1.98 -10.01 7.73
CA SER A 90 -3.00 -10.63 8.58
C SER A 90 -4.02 -9.56 8.99
N PRO A 91 -5.31 -9.92 9.16
CA PRO A 91 -6.34 -8.97 9.56
C PRO A 91 -5.99 -8.19 10.83
N ASN A 92 -5.34 -8.85 11.79
CA ASN A 92 -4.89 -8.22 13.04
C ASN A 92 -3.84 -7.12 12.83
N ARG A 93 -3.14 -7.10 11.68
CA ARG A 93 -2.22 -6.02 11.33
C ARG A 93 -2.89 -4.90 10.55
N VAL A 94 -4.12 -5.04 10.10
CA VAL A 94 -4.81 -3.99 9.34
C VAL A 94 -5.66 -3.16 10.31
N LEU A 95 -5.18 -1.97 10.65
CA LEU A 95 -5.83 -1.07 11.60
C LEU A 95 -7.03 -0.37 10.95
N GLU A 96 -6.88 0.05 9.69
CA GLU A 96 -7.90 0.78 8.96
C GLU A 96 -7.80 0.55 7.44
N GLN A 97 -8.94 0.62 6.75
CA GLN A 97 -9.03 0.61 5.29
C GLN A 97 -10.08 1.63 4.86
N LYS A 98 -9.65 2.71 4.20
CA LYS A 98 -10.52 3.74 3.66
C LYS A 98 -10.54 3.69 2.14
N LEU A 99 -11.70 4.01 1.57
CA LEU A 99 -11.90 4.17 0.14
C LEU A 99 -12.25 5.63 -0.14
N PHE A 100 -11.56 6.22 -1.11
CA PHE A 100 -11.90 7.49 -1.71
C PHE A 100 -12.22 7.28 -3.19
N VAL A 101 -13.33 7.84 -3.65
CA VAL A 101 -13.77 7.72 -5.05
C VAL A 101 -13.70 9.08 -5.73
N ARG A 102 -13.14 9.09 -6.94
CA ARG A 102 -13.05 10.28 -7.78
C ARG A 102 -14.44 10.68 -8.29
N THR A 103 -14.81 11.93 -8.05
CA THR A 103 -16.03 12.58 -8.56
C THR A 103 -15.63 13.88 -9.24
N GLY A 104 -15.60 13.89 -10.58
CA GLY A 104 -15.01 15.00 -11.33
C GLY A 104 -13.51 15.08 -11.11
N ASP A 105 -13.03 16.22 -10.62
CA ASP A 105 -11.62 16.44 -10.31
C ASP A 105 -11.27 16.25 -8.83
N ASP A 106 -12.27 15.93 -8.00
CA ASP A 106 -12.10 15.75 -6.55
C ASP A 106 -12.25 14.27 -6.15
N TYR A 107 -11.79 13.96 -4.93
CA TYR A 107 -11.99 12.66 -4.28
C TYR A 107 -12.84 12.84 -3.03
N SER A 108 -13.73 11.88 -2.76
CA SER A 108 -14.52 11.88 -1.53
C SER A 108 -14.49 10.51 -0.88
N GLU A 109 -14.46 10.48 0.45
CA GLU A 109 -14.52 9.23 1.20
C GLU A 109 -15.85 8.53 0.93
N ALA A 110 -15.80 7.24 0.60
CA ALA A 110 -16.95 6.44 0.22
C ALA A 110 -17.07 5.20 1.14
N PRO A 111 -18.29 4.67 1.33
CA PRO A 111 -18.49 3.46 2.12
C PRO A 111 -17.77 2.25 1.50
N VAL A 112 -17.15 1.45 2.36
CA VAL A 112 -16.40 0.25 1.95
C VAL A 112 -17.31 -0.97 1.95
N HIS A 113 -17.73 -1.41 0.77
CA HIS A 113 -18.58 -2.61 0.62
C HIS A 113 -17.79 -3.91 0.52
N VAL A 114 -16.62 -3.88 -0.14
CA VAL A 114 -15.69 -5.01 -0.26
C VAL A 114 -14.31 -4.53 0.14
N ARG A 115 -13.65 -5.25 1.06
CA ARG A 115 -12.34 -4.85 1.60
C ARG A 115 -11.19 -5.57 0.89
N PRO A 116 -10.07 -4.90 0.60
CA PRO A 116 -8.84 -5.55 0.15
C PRO A 116 -8.33 -6.61 1.13
N HIS A 117 -8.42 -6.33 2.43
CA HIS A 117 -8.10 -7.28 3.51
C HIS A 117 -9.35 -7.66 4.28
N ALA A 118 -9.64 -8.96 4.35
CA ALA A 118 -10.76 -9.49 5.12
C ALA A 118 -10.60 -9.19 6.62
N ALA A 119 -11.72 -9.05 7.33
CA ALA A 119 -11.71 -8.88 8.79
C ALA A 119 -11.33 -10.18 9.53
N GLU A 120 -11.57 -11.33 8.92
CA GLU A 120 -11.29 -12.65 9.48
C GLU A 120 -10.03 -13.27 8.90
N LYS A 121 -9.32 -14.07 9.70
CA LYS A 121 -8.12 -14.79 9.26
C LYS A 121 -8.51 -15.83 8.22
N ARG A 122 -7.88 -15.75 7.05
CA ARG A 122 -7.99 -16.76 5.98
C ARG A 122 -6.62 -17.35 5.68
N PRO A 123 -6.53 -18.61 5.20
CA PRO A 123 -5.27 -19.18 4.72
C PRO A 123 -4.68 -18.28 3.62
N SER A 124 -3.37 -18.01 3.67
CA SER A 124 -2.70 -17.14 2.68
C SER A 124 -2.85 -17.61 1.24
N GLU A 125 -3.09 -18.91 1.02
CA GLU A 125 -3.35 -19.51 -0.29
C GLU A 125 -4.64 -18.97 -0.93
N THR A 126 -5.63 -18.57 -0.13
CA THR A 126 -6.88 -17.97 -0.65
C THR A 126 -6.65 -16.58 -1.25
N ASN A 127 -5.61 -15.85 -0.84
CA ASN A 127 -5.26 -14.54 -1.41
C ASN A 127 -4.64 -14.64 -2.82
N LEU A 128 -4.21 -15.84 -3.24
CA LEU A 128 -3.63 -16.07 -4.57
C LEU A 128 -4.64 -15.91 -5.71
N HIS A 129 -5.93 -16.03 -5.38
CA HIS A 129 -7.04 -15.96 -6.32
C HIS A 129 -7.66 -14.57 -6.45
N VAL A 130 -7.33 -13.62 -5.57
CA VAL A 130 -7.83 -12.24 -5.68
C VAL A 130 -6.71 -11.35 -6.21
N THR A 131 -6.83 -10.95 -7.47
CA THR A 131 -5.92 -9.97 -8.08
C THR A 131 -6.45 -8.56 -7.91
N LEU A 132 -5.55 -7.59 -8.04
CA LEU A 132 -5.93 -6.18 -8.10
C LEU A 132 -6.86 -5.91 -9.28
N GLN A 133 -6.61 -6.56 -10.42
CA GLN A 133 -7.36 -6.33 -11.67
C GLN A 133 -8.78 -6.91 -11.63
N GLU A 134 -8.99 -7.98 -10.87
CA GLU A 134 -10.33 -8.50 -10.57
C GLU A 134 -11.06 -7.62 -9.54
N PHE A 135 -10.31 -6.95 -8.65
CA PHE A 135 -10.87 -6.07 -7.64
C PHE A 135 -11.32 -4.72 -8.23
N SER A 136 -10.48 -4.10 -9.06
CA SER A 136 -10.80 -2.83 -9.73
C SER A 136 -9.98 -2.65 -11.01
N ARG A 137 -10.53 -1.92 -11.98
CA ARG A 137 -9.84 -1.58 -13.24
C ARG A 137 -9.15 -0.21 -13.20
N SER A 138 -9.40 0.58 -12.16
CA SER A 138 -8.82 1.92 -12.00
C SER A 138 -8.73 2.27 -10.51
N ALA A 139 -7.71 1.75 -9.84
CA ALA A 139 -7.48 1.92 -8.42
C ALA A 139 -6.00 2.05 -8.06
N SER A 140 -5.70 2.87 -7.05
CA SER A 140 -4.43 2.85 -6.33
C SER A 140 -4.64 2.46 -4.88
N PHE A 141 -3.79 1.57 -4.37
CA PHE A 141 -3.80 1.08 -3.01
C PHE A 141 -2.51 1.51 -2.32
N ILE A 142 -2.63 2.27 -1.24
CA ILE A 142 -1.52 2.77 -0.44
C ILE A 142 -1.55 2.08 0.92
N TRP A 143 -0.58 1.21 1.17
CA TRP A 143 -0.28 0.71 2.51
C TRP A 143 0.72 1.62 3.18
N TYR A 144 0.44 2.03 4.41
CA TYR A 144 1.41 2.74 5.24
C TYR A 144 1.54 2.11 6.62
N SER A 145 2.74 2.19 7.18
CA SER A 145 3.03 1.68 8.52
C SER A 145 2.56 2.61 9.61
N GLY A 146 2.04 2.02 10.69
CA GLY A 146 1.71 2.68 11.94
C GLY A 146 2.81 2.53 12.99
N ASN A 147 2.53 3.07 14.18
CA ASN A 147 3.44 3.06 15.32
C ASN A 147 4.81 3.70 14.99
N THR A 148 4.78 4.74 14.15
CA THR A 148 5.99 5.37 13.63
C THR A 148 6.71 6.22 14.67
N LEU A 149 6.02 6.70 15.71
CA LEU A 149 6.63 7.40 16.84
C LEU A 149 7.58 6.51 17.64
N ALA A 150 7.18 5.27 17.94
CA ALA A 150 7.98 4.35 18.75
C ALA A 150 9.14 3.75 17.95
N ASN A 151 8.90 3.40 16.69
CA ASN A 151 9.88 2.67 15.88
C ASN A 151 10.90 3.57 15.19
N GLY A 152 10.57 4.86 14.97
CA GLY A 152 11.39 5.75 14.13
C GLY A 152 11.57 5.23 12.70
N LYS A 153 10.67 4.36 12.24
CA LYS A 153 10.65 3.74 10.92
C LYS A 153 9.26 3.89 10.32
N GLY A 154 9.24 4.16 9.04
CA GLY A 154 8.04 4.39 8.25
C GLY A 154 8.15 3.63 6.94
N SER A 155 7.04 3.14 6.42
CA SER A 155 7.00 2.39 5.16
C SER A 155 5.75 2.72 4.41
N VAL A 156 5.90 2.96 3.11
CA VAL A 156 4.81 3.19 2.16
C VAL A 156 4.97 2.19 1.04
N MET A 157 3.88 1.50 0.69
CA MET A 157 3.82 0.61 -0.46
C MET A 157 2.59 0.95 -1.27
N VAL A 158 2.77 1.07 -2.58
CA VAL A 158 1.70 1.46 -3.49
C VAL A 158 1.59 0.45 -4.61
N TYR A 159 0.39 -0.07 -4.80
CA TYR A 159 0.02 -0.78 -6.02
C TYR A 159 -1.03 0.02 -6.77
N SER A 160 -0.86 0.18 -8.08
CA SER A 160 -1.82 0.86 -8.94
C SER A 160 -2.19 -0.03 -10.12
N VAL A 161 -3.49 -0.03 -10.43
CA VAL A 161 -4.07 -0.58 -11.65
C VAL A 161 -4.85 0.54 -12.31
N VAL A 162 -4.46 0.95 -13.51
CA VAL A 162 -5.23 1.88 -14.34
C VAL A 162 -5.24 1.30 -15.74
N GLU A 163 -6.43 0.90 -16.19
CA GLU A 163 -6.58 0.12 -17.42
C GLU A 163 -5.71 -1.16 -17.36
N ASP A 164 -4.77 -1.33 -18.30
CA ASP A 164 -3.86 -2.48 -18.36
C ASP A 164 -2.49 -2.20 -17.70
N LEU A 165 -2.30 -1.02 -17.12
CA LEU A 165 -1.04 -0.63 -16.47
C LEU A 165 -1.03 -1.04 -15.01
N LEU A 166 -0.05 -1.88 -14.65
CA LEU A 166 0.20 -2.32 -13.28
C LEU A 166 1.51 -1.75 -12.76
N GLU A 167 1.41 -0.95 -11.70
CA GLU A 167 2.56 -0.40 -11.00
C GLU A 167 2.59 -0.92 -9.57
N ALA A 168 3.78 -1.23 -9.07
CA ALA A 168 3.96 -1.67 -7.70
C ALA A 168 5.32 -1.19 -7.19
N TRP A 169 5.30 -0.38 -6.14
CA TRP A 169 6.52 0.14 -5.55
C TRP A 169 6.44 0.28 -4.03
N PHE A 170 7.62 0.40 -3.42
CA PHE A 170 7.84 0.49 -1.99
C PHE A 170 8.84 1.59 -1.68
N ALA A 171 8.63 2.30 -0.58
CA ALA A 171 9.53 3.29 -0.01
C ALA A 171 9.64 3.08 1.51
N ALA A 172 10.87 3.05 2.02
CA ALA A 172 11.16 3.03 3.44
C ALA A 172 11.69 4.40 3.89
N PHE A 173 11.27 4.82 5.08
CA PHE A 173 11.67 6.06 5.70
C PHE A 173 12.20 5.80 7.11
N THR A 174 13.19 6.57 7.52
CA THR A 174 13.73 6.53 8.88
C THR A 174 13.71 7.93 9.50
N ARG A 175 13.37 7.98 10.78
CA ARG A 175 13.38 9.21 11.58
C ARG A 175 14.76 9.36 12.21
N GLN A 176 15.57 10.25 11.64
CA GLN A 176 16.84 10.70 12.23
C GLN A 176 16.63 12.09 12.84
N GLN A 177 17.29 13.13 12.33
CA GLN A 177 16.98 14.54 12.63
C GLN A 177 15.68 15.03 11.93
N GLY A 178 15.07 14.15 11.14
CA GLY A 178 13.84 14.33 10.38
C GLY A 178 13.53 13.04 9.63
N TRP A 179 12.38 12.96 8.98
CA TRP A 179 12.03 11.82 8.15
C TRP A 179 12.78 11.87 6.83
N ARG A 180 13.55 10.82 6.53
CA ARG A 180 14.33 10.71 5.29
C ARG A 180 14.03 9.41 4.58
N LEU A 181 14.02 9.47 3.25
CA LEU A 181 13.90 8.30 2.39
C LEU A 181 15.16 7.44 2.53
N SER A 182 15.02 6.23 3.07
CA SER A 182 16.15 5.31 3.29
C SER A 182 16.29 4.28 2.18
N ALA A 183 15.19 3.85 1.56
CA ALA A 183 15.23 2.88 0.46
C ALA A 183 13.99 2.98 -0.44
N THR A 184 14.14 2.60 -1.71
CA THR A 184 13.02 2.41 -2.65
C THR A 184 13.13 1.06 -3.36
N LYS A 185 12.01 0.53 -3.84
CA LYS A 185 11.95 -0.65 -4.73
C LYS A 185 10.78 -0.51 -5.68
N GLY A 186 11.00 -0.70 -6.98
CA GLY A 186 9.94 -0.57 -8.00
C GLY A 186 9.64 0.87 -8.43
N ILE A 187 10.30 1.88 -7.84
CA ILE A 187 10.24 3.29 -8.22
C ILE A 187 11.62 3.93 -8.12
N ASN A 188 11.94 4.85 -9.05
CA ASN A 188 13.13 5.69 -8.96
C ASN A 188 12.96 6.72 -7.83
N ARG A 189 14.02 6.98 -7.07
CA ARG A 189 14.06 8.03 -6.04
C ARG A 189 13.59 9.39 -6.56
N GLU A 190 14.06 9.85 -7.71
CA GLU A 190 13.69 11.16 -8.28
C GLU A 190 12.18 11.25 -8.56
N HIS A 191 11.61 10.16 -9.09
CA HIS A 191 10.16 10.09 -9.34
C HIS A 191 9.37 10.09 -8.03
N LEU A 192 9.83 9.38 -7.00
CA LEU A 192 9.21 9.43 -5.68
C LEU A 192 9.31 10.83 -5.06
N GLU A 193 10.46 11.49 -5.16
CA GLU A 193 10.65 12.85 -4.66
C GLU A 193 9.72 13.85 -5.36
N ALA A 194 9.50 13.70 -6.67
CA ALA A 194 8.51 14.49 -7.40
C ALA A 194 7.08 14.29 -6.84
N LEU A 195 6.68 13.05 -6.54
CA LEU A 195 5.39 12.78 -5.88
C LEU A 195 5.28 13.47 -4.52
N LEU A 196 6.38 13.51 -3.76
CA LEU A 196 6.40 14.15 -2.44
C LEU A 196 6.31 15.68 -2.50
N GLN A 197 6.81 16.30 -3.57
CA GLN A 197 6.80 17.76 -3.76
C GLN A 197 5.44 18.31 -4.16
N THR A 198 4.58 17.50 -4.79
CA THR A 198 3.24 17.92 -5.27
C THR A 198 2.33 18.49 -4.17
N HIS A 199 2.53 18.12 -2.90
CA HIS A 199 1.76 18.65 -1.78
C HIS A 199 2.44 19.84 -1.06
N ALA A 200 3.77 19.98 -1.19
CA ALA A 200 4.50 21.11 -0.59
C ALA A 200 4.14 22.46 -1.24
N PHE A 201 3.69 22.44 -2.50
CA PHE A 201 3.28 23.64 -3.24
C PHE A 201 1.96 24.26 -2.76
N ASN A 202 1.06 23.49 -2.13
CA ASN A 202 -0.23 24.01 -1.66
C ASN A 202 -0.21 24.45 -0.18
N ALA A 203 0.86 24.16 0.56
CA ALA A 203 1.03 24.57 1.96
C ALA A 203 1.80 25.90 2.13
N CYS A 204 2.26 26.49 1.02
CA CYS A 204 2.99 27.76 0.98
C CYS A 204 2.27 28.75 0.04
N GLU A 205 1.09 29.23 0.44
CA GLU A 205 0.68 30.57 0.05
C GLU A 205 0.62 31.47 1.31
N PRO A 206 1.17 32.69 1.25
CA PRO A 206 1.19 33.65 2.36
C PRO A 206 -0.18 34.27 2.67
#